data_AF-A0A8H5KZR9-F1
#
_entry.id   AF-A0A8H5KZR9-F1
#
_cell.length_a   1.000
_cell.length_b   1.000
_cell.length_c   1.000
_cell.angle_alpha   90.00
_cell.angle_beta   90.00
_cell.angle_gamma   90.00
#
_symmetry.space_group_name_H-M   'P 1'
#
loop_
_entity.id
_entity.type
_entity.pdbx_description
1 polymer ?
#
loop_
_entity_poly.entity_id
_entity_poly.type
_entity_poly.pdbx_seq_one_letter_code
_entity_poly.pdbx_strand_id
1 'polypeptide(L)'
;MYTSKLATITCCVSLSTAITVIYRGFYDDDTASVTELACWKGGRIVEGQDWANLGEVTYQIAGYEGVDGPDSPLCGSCWSLSYGDTSRSVLVLNSAQAGSGFETSLTVMNSLTGARLSNLVV
;
A
#
# COMPACT_ATOMS: atom_id res chain seq x y z
N MET A 1 52.50 6.82 -15.95
CA MET A 1 51.95 5.77 -15.05
C MET A 1 50.43 5.92 -15.07
N TYR A 2 49.71 5.03 -15.78
CA TYR A 2 48.24 5.07 -15.89
C TYR A 2 47.65 4.09 -14.86
N THR A 3 47.08 4.62 -13.77
CA THR A 3 46.37 3.79 -12.79
C THR A 3 44.93 3.57 -13.27
N SER A 4 44.65 2.35 -13.75
CA SER A 4 43.31 1.92 -14.14
C SER A 4 42.40 1.86 -12.91
N LYS A 5 41.27 2.59 -12.94
CA LYS A 5 40.23 2.52 -11.91
C LYS A 5 39.29 1.36 -12.24
N LEU A 6 39.36 0.26 -11.50
CA LEU A 6 38.31 -0.75 -11.52
C LEU A 6 37.06 -0.16 -10.87
N ALA A 7 35.99 0.00 -11.66
CA ALA A 7 34.67 0.37 -11.17
C ALA A 7 33.96 -0.89 -10.66
N THR A 8 33.78 -0.98 -9.34
CA THR A 8 33.04 -2.08 -8.70
C THR A 8 31.54 -1.84 -8.90
N ILE A 9 30.90 -2.64 -9.75
CA ILE A 9 29.43 -2.65 -9.91
C ILE A 9 28.85 -3.51 -8.79
N THR A 10 28.38 -2.87 -7.72
CA THR A 10 27.61 -3.55 -6.67
C THR A 10 26.19 -3.79 -7.19
N CYS A 11 25.86 -5.05 -7.48
CA CYS A 11 24.51 -5.45 -7.84
C CYS A 11 23.64 -5.46 -6.57
N CYS A 12 22.60 -4.61 -6.51
CA CYS A 12 21.61 -4.65 -5.45
C CYS A 12 20.76 -5.93 -5.61
N VAL A 13 21.05 -6.95 -4.81
CA VAL A 13 20.15 -8.10 -4.68
C VAL A 13 18.92 -7.65 -3.90
N SER A 14 17.76 -7.63 -4.56
CA SER A 14 16.47 -7.38 -3.91
C SER A 14 16.14 -8.58 -3.02
N LEU A 15 16.25 -8.43 -1.70
CA LEU A 15 15.67 -9.41 -0.77
C LEU A 15 14.15 -9.24 -0.80
N SER A 16 13.44 -10.19 -1.41
CA SER A 16 11.99 -10.28 -1.30
C SER A 16 11.63 -10.88 0.06
N THR A 17 11.22 -10.06 1.02
CA THR A 17 10.60 -10.54 2.26
C THR A 17 9.12 -10.72 2.01
N ALA A 18 8.63 -11.93 2.25
CA ALA A 18 7.20 -12.22 2.23
C ALA A 18 6.48 -11.36 3.30
N ILE A 19 5.43 -10.65 2.90
CA ILE A 19 4.61 -9.80 3.78
C ILE A 19 3.15 -10.26 3.73
N THR A 20 2.44 -10.13 4.83
CA THR A 20 1.02 -10.48 4.86
C THR A 20 0.20 -9.38 4.16
N VAL A 21 -0.88 -9.78 3.49
CA VAL A 21 -1.94 -8.87 2.99
C VAL A 21 -3.27 -9.46 3.40
N ILE A 22 -4.08 -8.71 4.12
CA ILE A 22 -5.39 -9.16 4.59
C ILE A 22 -6.51 -8.25 4.07
N TYR A 23 -7.68 -8.85 3.90
CA TYR A 23 -8.91 -8.12 3.63
C TYR A 23 -9.38 -7.36 4.87
N ARG A 24 -9.85 -6.12 4.67
CA ARG A 24 -10.58 -5.34 5.69
C ARG A 24 -11.75 -4.59 5.08
N GLY A 25 -12.96 -4.90 5.56
CA GLY A 25 -14.20 -4.38 4.99
C GLY A 25 -14.38 -2.86 5.04
N PHE A 26 -13.63 -2.15 5.89
CA PHE A 26 -13.58 -0.68 5.88
C PHE A 26 -13.24 -0.13 4.48
N TYR A 27 -12.34 -0.77 3.73
CA TYR A 27 -11.95 -0.31 2.40
C TYR A 27 -12.98 -0.60 1.30
N ASP A 28 -14.08 -1.28 1.62
CA ASP A 28 -15.21 -1.52 0.71
C ASP A 28 -16.47 -0.75 1.16
N ASP A 29 -16.36 0.08 2.21
CA ASP A 29 -17.43 0.98 2.63
C ASP A 29 -17.28 2.34 1.93
N ASP A 30 -17.99 2.50 0.81
CA ASP A 30 -17.98 3.72 0.00
C ASP A 30 -18.46 4.97 0.77
N THR A 31 -19.13 4.80 1.92
CA THR A 31 -19.62 5.90 2.74
C THR A 31 -18.63 6.34 3.82
N ALA A 32 -17.60 5.54 4.09
CA ALA A 32 -16.59 5.84 5.10
C ALA A 32 -15.84 7.13 4.74
N SER A 33 -15.64 8.00 5.74
CA SER A 33 -15.01 9.30 5.52
C SER A 33 -13.50 9.15 5.32
N VAL A 34 -12.92 9.86 4.35
CA VAL A 34 -11.45 9.88 4.19
C VAL A 34 -10.75 10.49 5.41
N THR A 35 -11.48 11.20 6.27
CA THR A 35 -10.95 11.78 7.51
C THR A 35 -10.64 10.73 8.57
N GLU A 36 -11.16 9.51 8.44
CA GLU A 36 -10.90 8.38 9.35
C GLU A 36 -9.57 7.68 9.05
N LEU A 37 -9.01 7.93 7.87
CA LEU A 37 -7.74 7.36 7.44
C LEU A 37 -6.57 7.98 8.21
N ALA A 38 -5.61 7.16 8.63
CA ALA A 38 -4.48 7.60 9.44
C ALA A 38 -3.64 8.70 8.78
N CYS A 39 -3.59 8.78 7.45
CA CYS A 39 -2.84 9.80 6.72
C CYS A 39 -3.55 11.16 6.59
N TRP A 40 -4.73 11.32 7.18
CA TRP A 40 -5.45 12.59 7.16
C TRP A 40 -4.76 13.67 8.01
N LYS A 41 -4.37 14.79 7.39
CA LYS A 41 -3.69 15.93 8.04
C LYS A 41 -4.54 17.20 8.20
N GLY A 42 -5.86 17.11 8.07
CA GLY A 42 -6.75 18.27 8.11
C GLY A 42 -6.68 19.10 6.82
N GLY A 43 -7.48 18.71 5.82
CA GLY A 43 -7.55 19.41 4.54
C GLY A 43 -7.95 18.48 3.41
N ARG A 44 -6.96 17.99 2.66
CA ARG A 44 -7.13 16.95 1.63
C ARG A 44 -6.22 15.79 1.96
N ILE A 45 -6.66 14.57 1.70
CA ILE A 45 -5.82 13.38 1.93
C ILE A 45 -4.77 13.17 0.83
N VAL A 46 -5.10 13.55 -0.40
CA VAL A 46 -4.21 13.52 -1.57
C VAL A 46 -4.29 14.88 -2.25
N GLU A 47 -3.14 15.46 -2.58
CA GLU A 47 -3.07 16.76 -3.26
C GLU A 47 -3.83 16.71 -4.61
N GLY A 48 -4.63 17.73 -4.89
CA GLY A 48 -5.44 17.81 -6.11
C GLY A 48 -6.72 16.96 -6.10
N GLN A 49 -6.97 16.19 -5.04
CA GLN A 49 -8.19 15.39 -4.90
C GLN A 49 -9.07 15.97 -3.77
N ASP A 50 -10.37 16.10 -4.02
CA ASP A 50 -11.39 16.64 -3.07
C ASP A 50 -12.29 15.53 -2.52
N TRP A 51 -11.77 14.31 -2.38
CA TRP A 51 -12.57 13.18 -1.92
C TRP A 51 -13.09 13.40 -0.51
N ALA A 52 -14.39 13.22 -0.32
CA ALA A 52 -15.03 13.26 0.99
C ALA A 52 -15.10 11.86 1.64
N ASN A 53 -15.30 10.83 0.83
CA ASN A 53 -15.53 9.44 1.26
C ASN A 53 -14.76 8.46 0.37
N LEU A 54 -14.67 7.20 0.81
CA LEU A 54 -13.92 6.17 0.09
C LEU A 54 -14.51 5.86 -1.30
N GLY A 55 -15.82 6.03 -1.49
CA GLY A 55 -16.46 5.81 -2.80
C GLY A 55 -16.02 6.78 -3.89
N GLU A 56 -15.46 7.93 -3.51
CA GLU A 56 -14.90 8.92 -4.43
C GLU A 56 -13.43 8.64 -4.79
N VAL A 57 -12.75 7.76 -4.06
CA VAL A 57 -11.33 7.45 -4.24
C VAL A 57 -11.13 6.63 -5.50
N THR A 58 -10.39 7.19 -6.47
CA THR A 58 -10.17 6.53 -7.76
C THR A 58 -8.97 5.57 -7.79
N TYR A 59 -8.19 5.50 -6.72
CA TYR A 59 -7.06 4.60 -6.60
C TYR A 59 -7.41 3.38 -5.73
N GLN A 60 -6.74 2.26 -5.99
CA GLN A 60 -6.69 1.18 -5.02
C GLN A 60 -5.88 1.65 -3.81
N ILE A 61 -6.48 1.58 -2.62
CA ILE A 61 -5.84 2.03 -1.38
C ILE A 61 -5.58 0.88 -0.43
N ALA A 62 -4.62 1.08 0.48
CA ALA A 62 -4.32 0.15 1.54
C ALA A 62 -3.92 0.88 2.82
N GLY A 63 -4.08 0.18 3.93
CA GLY A 63 -3.34 0.43 5.16
C GLY A 63 -2.03 -0.33 5.15
N TYR A 64 -1.02 0.24 5.78
CA TYR A 64 0.27 -0.42 6.00
C TYR A 64 0.66 -0.35 7.47
N GLU A 65 1.16 -1.46 8.03
CA GLU A 65 1.48 -1.56 9.46
C GLU A 65 2.60 -0.60 9.91
N GLY A 66 3.44 -0.13 8.99
CA GLY A 66 4.47 0.85 9.25
C GLY A 66 3.99 2.31 9.33
N VAL A 67 2.72 2.59 9.00
CA VAL A 67 2.15 3.95 9.13
C VAL A 67 1.76 4.17 10.59
N ASP A 68 2.45 5.11 11.24
CA ASP A 68 2.35 5.44 12.66
C ASP A 68 1.45 6.65 12.95
N GLY A 69 0.97 7.34 11.91
CA GLY A 69 0.04 8.45 12.03
C GLY A 69 0.06 9.37 10.80
N PRO A 70 -0.57 10.55 10.90
CA PRO A 70 -0.69 11.48 9.77
C PRO A 70 0.65 11.87 9.17
N ASP A 71 1.67 12.12 10.01
CA ASP A 71 2.99 12.57 9.57
C ASP A 71 3.94 11.46 9.11
N SER A 72 3.45 10.23 9.01
CA SER A 72 4.26 9.11 8.53
C SER A 72 4.82 9.40 7.13
N PRO A 73 6.12 9.18 6.87
CA PRO A 73 6.70 9.34 5.53
C PRO A 73 6.16 8.33 4.51
N LEU A 74 5.41 7.32 4.97
CA LEU A 74 4.78 6.30 4.15
C LEU A 74 3.40 6.73 3.65
N CYS A 75 2.82 7.80 4.20
CA CYS A 75 1.56 8.35 3.70
C CYS A 75 1.70 8.84 2.26
N GLY A 76 0.81 8.36 1.38
CA GLY A 76 0.84 8.66 -0.05
C GLY A 76 1.87 7.86 -0.85
N SER A 77 2.59 6.91 -0.22
CA SER A 77 3.50 6.03 -0.96
C SER A 77 2.74 5.00 -1.80
N CYS A 78 3.27 4.69 -2.98
CA CYS A 78 2.72 3.70 -3.90
C CYS A 78 3.51 2.40 -3.82
N TRP A 79 2.81 1.28 -3.61
CA TRP A 79 3.41 -0.04 -3.41
C TRP A 79 2.86 -1.03 -4.43
N SER A 80 3.71 -1.94 -4.90
CA SER A 80 3.31 -3.04 -5.77
C SER A 80 3.21 -4.34 -4.97
N LEU A 81 1.99 -4.77 -4.66
CA LEU A 81 1.72 -6.05 -4.03
C LEU A 81 1.75 -7.13 -5.11
N SER A 82 2.50 -8.22 -4.91
CA SER A 82 2.67 -9.26 -5.93
C SER A 82 2.39 -10.65 -5.36
N TYR A 83 1.45 -11.37 -5.95
CA TYR A 83 1.12 -12.75 -5.57
C TYR A 83 1.23 -13.67 -6.79
N GLY A 84 2.20 -14.57 -6.77
CA GLY A 84 2.58 -15.35 -7.96
C GLY A 84 3.01 -14.42 -9.10
N ASP A 85 2.40 -14.60 -10.28
CA ASP A 85 2.68 -13.78 -11.46
C ASP A 85 1.81 -12.51 -11.57
N THR A 86 1.01 -12.20 -10.54
CA THR A 86 0.07 -11.07 -10.56
C THR A 86 0.50 -9.97 -9.61
N SER A 87 0.60 -8.73 -10.12
CA SER A 87 0.91 -7.54 -9.31
C SER A 87 -0.20 -6.49 -9.38
N ARG A 88 -0.43 -5.80 -8.26
CA ARG A 88 -1.36 -4.68 -8.14
C ARG A 88 -0.73 -3.53 -7.36
N SER A 89 -0.94 -2.32 -7.87
CA SER A 89 -0.45 -1.12 -7.22
C SER A 89 -1.49 -0.59 -6.23
N VAL A 90 -1.07 -0.28 -5.01
CA VAL A 90 -1.90 0.34 -3.98
C VAL A 90 -1.25 1.62 -3.47
N LEU A 91 -2.09 2.60 -3.13
CA LEU A 91 -1.69 3.83 -2.46
C LEU A 91 -1.90 3.67 -0.95
N VAL A 92 -0.86 3.90 -0.17
CA VAL A 92 -0.93 3.79 1.30
C VAL A 92 -1.50 5.09 1.88
N LEU A 93 -2.72 5.02 2.40
CA LEU A 93 -3.41 6.15 3.04
C LEU A 93 -3.82 5.87 4.48
N ASN A 94 -3.59 4.67 5.00
CA ASN A 94 -4.00 4.29 6.35
C ASN A 94 -2.91 3.51 7.10
N SER A 95 -3.11 3.35 8.40
CA SER A 95 -2.41 2.33 9.17
C SER A 95 -3.11 0.97 9.00
N ALA A 96 -2.35 -0.10 9.26
CA ALA A 96 -2.89 -1.45 9.36
C ALA A 96 -2.54 -2.04 10.73
N GLN A 97 -3.23 -3.11 11.12
CA GLN A 97 -2.94 -3.81 12.37
C GLN A 97 -1.53 -4.38 12.34
N ALA A 98 -0.81 -4.32 13.48
CA ALA A 98 0.51 -4.93 13.60
C ALA A 98 0.48 -6.42 13.24
N GLY A 99 1.43 -6.86 12.43
CA GLY A 99 1.56 -8.23 11.91
C GLY A 99 0.70 -8.52 10.67
N SER A 100 -0.14 -7.58 10.23
CA SER A 100 -0.93 -7.75 9.01
C SER A 100 -0.16 -7.41 7.73
N GLY A 101 0.97 -6.69 7.81
CA GLY A 101 1.62 -6.12 6.65
C GLY A 101 0.76 -5.03 6.02
N PHE A 102 -0.09 -5.43 5.07
CA PHE A 102 -1.08 -4.57 4.43
C PHE A 102 -2.52 -5.00 4.73
N GLU A 103 -3.40 -4.01 4.87
CA GLU A 103 -4.86 -4.21 4.90
C GLU A 103 -5.49 -3.51 3.70
N THR A 104 -6.36 -4.19 2.94
CA THR A 104 -6.95 -3.61 1.71
C THR A 104 -8.35 -4.16 1.40
N SER A 105 -8.98 -3.66 0.34
CA SER A 105 -10.33 -4.04 -0.08
C SER A 105 -10.41 -5.44 -0.67
N LEU A 106 -11.61 -6.01 -0.68
CA LEU A 106 -11.87 -7.30 -1.31
C LEU A 106 -11.58 -7.24 -2.81
N THR A 107 -11.83 -6.09 -3.45
CA THR A 107 -11.53 -5.87 -4.87
C THR A 107 -10.03 -6.02 -5.16
N VAL A 108 -9.16 -5.41 -4.35
CA VAL A 108 -7.70 -5.54 -4.50
C VAL A 108 -7.27 -7.00 -4.32
N MET A 109 -7.74 -7.64 -3.24
CA MET A 109 -7.45 -9.04 -2.93
C MET A 109 -7.88 -10.00 -4.03
N ASN A 110 -9.09 -9.85 -4.55
CA ASN A 110 -9.60 -10.66 -5.65
C ASN A 110 -8.78 -10.45 -6.92
N SER A 111 -8.36 -9.21 -7.17
CA SER A 111 -7.56 -8.89 -8.35
C SER A 111 -6.12 -9.44 -8.28
N LEU A 112 -5.59 -9.69 -7.07
CA LEU A 112 -4.31 -10.39 -6.84
C LEU A 112 -4.45 -11.92 -6.96
N THR A 113 -5.58 -12.49 -6.54
CA THR A 113 -5.73 -13.96 -6.36
C THR A 113 -6.58 -14.66 -7.41
N GLY A 114 -7.29 -13.90 -8.24
CA GLY A 114 -8.35 -14.44 -9.09
C GLY A 114 -9.59 -14.86 -8.30
N ALA A 115 -9.95 -14.08 -7.26
CA ALA A 115 -11.13 -14.27 -6.39
C ALA A 115 -11.14 -15.59 -5.57
N ARG A 116 -10.01 -15.94 -4.96
CA ARG A 116 -9.84 -17.23 -4.27
C ARG A 116 -9.66 -17.15 -2.76
N LEU A 117 -9.21 -16.01 -2.21
CA LEU A 117 -8.72 -15.93 -0.83
C LEU A 117 -9.03 -14.56 -0.20
N SER A 118 -9.32 -14.58 1.10
CA SER A 118 -9.54 -13.36 1.92
C SER A 118 -8.27 -12.87 2.64
N ASN A 119 -7.25 -13.70 2.80
CA ASN A 119 -5.94 -13.35 3.37
C ASN A 119 -4.82 -14.00 2.55
N LEU A 120 -3.68 -13.33 2.43
CA LEU A 120 -2.52 -13.75 1.65
C LEU A 120 -1.21 -13.46 2.37
N VAL A 121 -0.18 -14.17 1.93
CA VAL A 121 1.23 -13.81 2.15
C VAL A 121 1.81 -13.57 0.76
N VAL A 122 2.26 -12.35 0.49
CA VAL A 122 2.76 -11.85 -0.81
C VAL A 122 4.26 -11.60 -0.78
#